data_AF-A0A6N4TFJ5-F1
#
_entry.id   AF-A0A6N4TFJ5-F1
#
_cell.length_a   1.000
_cell.length_b   1.000
_cell.length_c   1.000
_cell.angle_alpha   90.00
_cell.angle_beta   90.00
_cell.angle_gamma   90.00
#
_symmetry.space_group_name_H-M   'P 1'
#
loop_
_entity.id
_entity.type
_entity.pdbx_description
1 polymer ?
#
loop_
_entity_poly.entity_id
_entity_poly.type
_entity_poly.pdbx_seq_one_letter_code
_entity_poly.pdbx_strand_id
1 'polypeptide(L)'
;MEKRVFDTMKNGYNRYQVDDYIHSLAEEIESLRKKLECNNVMMERLSKEKDDLEKKYKEVSDNLYIKEQAAGEMARMAMKEANMIVDTANQNAETIIKEALMMARGILLDISRLGNEARDMKGNMQEELERIREALENFETPAIPDLNLLKKEEL
;
A
#
# COMPACT_ATOMS: atom_id res chain seq x y z
N MET A 1 5.43 74.35 23.98
CA MET A 1 6.16 75.34 23.16
C MET A 1 6.67 76.42 24.10
N GLU A 2 7.96 76.43 24.40
CA GLU A 2 8.57 77.57 25.10
C GLU A 2 8.37 78.83 24.27
N LYS A 3 7.82 79.89 24.86
CA LYS A 3 7.71 81.19 24.20
C LYS A 3 9.07 81.85 24.21
N ARG A 4 9.71 81.91 23.05
CA ARG A 4 10.98 82.62 22.88
C ARG A 4 10.73 84.13 22.88
N VAL A 5 11.50 84.85 23.69
CA VAL A 5 11.39 86.31 23.84
C VAL A 5 12.46 86.97 22.95
N PHE A 6 12.05 87.92 22.13
CA PHE A 6 12.94 88.71 21.27
C PHE A 6 13.20 90.08 21.91
N ASP A 7 14.42 90.60 21.77
CA ASP A 7 14.76 91.93 22.27
C ASP A 7 14.00 93.01 21.46
N THR A 8 13.58 94.10 22.10
CA THR A 8 12.90 95.23 21.45
C THR A 8 13.86 96.40 21.20
N MET A 9 13.88 96.91 19.97
CA MET A 9 14.50 98.15 19.52
C MET A 9 13.46 99.27 19.37
N LYS A 10 13.91 100.50 19.10
CA LYS A 10 13.08 101.73 18.99
C LYS A 10 11.84 101.57 18.08
N ASN A 11 11.90 100.69 17.09
CA ASN A 11 10.82 100.45 16.11
C ASN A 11 10.33 98.97 16.07
N GLY A 12 10.44 98.21 17.16
CA GLY A 12 9.92 96.82 17.23
C GLY A 12 10.97 95.78 17.61
N TYR A 13 10.74 94.50 17.32
CA TYR A 13 11.67 93.42 17.69
C TYR A 13 13.00 93.47 16.91
N ASN A 14 14.05 92.92 17.51
CA ASN A 14 15.36 92.79 16.89
C ASN A 14 15.25 91.94 15.62
N ARG A 15 15.37 92.60 14.48
CA ARG A 15 15.23 91.98 13.16
C ARG A 15 16.13 90.77 12.98
N TYR A 16 17.38 90.81 13.43
CA TYR A 16 18.31 89.70 13.24
C TYR A 16 17.90 88.45 14.04
N GLN A 17 17.44 88.62 15.29
CA GLN A 17 16.95 87.50 16.11
C GLN A 17 15.68 86.87 15.53
N VAL A 18 14.81 87.70 14.96
CA VAL A 18 13.58 87.23 14.31
C VAL A 18 13.90 86.53 12.99
N ASP A 19 14.77 87.10 12.15
CA ASP A 19 15.18 86.52 10.86
C ASP A 19 15.89 85.17 11.08
N ASP A 20 16.81 85.07 12.04
CA ASP A 20 17.50 83.82 12.42
C ASP A 20 16.52 82.77 12.93
N TYR A 21 15.53 83.17 13.72
CA TYR A 21 14.51 82.26 14.22
C TYR A 21 13.59 81.74 13.09
N ILE A 22 13.14 82.64 12.20
CA ILE A 22 12.36 82.26 11.03
C ILE A 22 13.16 81.29 10.15
N HIS A 23 14.47 81.52 9.99
CA HIS A 23 15.34 80.62 9.26
C HIS A 23 15.41 79.23 9.92
N SER A 24 15.63 79.16 11.22
CA SER A 24 15.66 77.88 11.96
C SER A 24 14.35 77.10 11.88
N LEU A 25 13.20 77.80 11.95
CA LEU A 25 11.88 77.19 11.78
C LEU A 25 11.67 76.68 10.35
N ALA A 26 12.16 77.42 9.35
CA ALA A 26 12.07 76.99 7.96
C ALA A 26 12.88 75.70 7.73
N GLU A 27 14.08 75.61 8.28
CA GLU A 27 14.91 74.40 8.23
C GLU A 27 14.26 73.22 8.96
N GLU A 28 13.66 73.45 10.13
CA GLU A 28 12.94 72.42 10.89
C GLU A 28 11.72 71.91 10.12
N ILE A 29 10.93 72.81 9.53
CA ILE A 29 9.78 72.45 8.69
C ILE A 29 10.23 71.63 7.48
N GLU A 30 11.32 72.02 6.81
CA GLU A 30 11.85 71.26 5.68
C GLU A 30 12.33 69.87 6.09
N SER A 31 13.03 69.75 7.22
CA SER A 31 13.45 68.48 7.80
C SER A 31 12.26 67.57 8.14
N LEU A 32 11.23 68.12 8.77
CA LEU A 32 10.00 67.38 9.09
C LEU A 32 9.26 66.93 7.84
N ARG A 33 9.19 67.77 6.80
CA ARG A 33 8.60 67.40 5.50
C ARG A 33 9.33 66.23 4.86
N LYS A 34 10.67 66.26 4.84
CA LYS A 34 11.50 65.14 4.31
C LYS A 34 11.26 63.85 5.08
N LYS A 35 11.18 63.91 6.42
CA LYS A 35 10.88 62.74 7.26
C LYS A 35 9.48 62.18 7.00
N LEU A 36 8.48 63.06 6.88
CA LEU A 36 7.10 62.68 6.60
C LEU A 36 6.98 61.98 5.25
N GLU A 37 7.64 62.51 4.22
CA GLU A 37 7.68 61.91 2.89
C GLU A 37 8.33 60.52 2.91
N CYS A 38 9.48 60.39 3.56
CA CYS A 38 10.17 59.11 3.73
C CYS A 38 9.27 58.07 4.44
N ASN A 39 8.59 58.48 5.51
CA ASN A 39 7.67 57.62 6.23
C ASN A 39 6.47 57.19 5.37
N ASN A 40 5.90 58.10 4.56
CA ASN A 40 4.79 57.77 3.67
C ASN A 40 5.19 56.71 2.64
N VAL A 41 6.35 56.87 2.01
CA VAL A 41 6.89 55.88 1.05
C VAL A 41 7.11 54.53 1.73
N MET A 42 7.65 54.52 2.95
CA MET A 42 7.86 53.29 3.71
C MET A 42 6.54 52.62 4.10
N MET A 43 5.53 53.39 4.50
CA MET A 43 4.19 52.88 4.78
C MET A 43 3.55 52.25 3.54
N GLU A 44 3.65 52.89 2.38
CA GLU A 44 3.10 52.34 1.14
C GLU A 44 3.81 51.02 0.75
N ARG A 45 5.14 50.97 0.90
CA ARG A 45 5.91 49.74 0.64
C ARG A 45 5.50 48.60 1.57
N LEU A 46 5.43 48.87 2.88
CA LEU A 46 5.02 47.87 3.87
C LEU A 46 3.58 47.42 3.66
N SER A 47 2.68 48.31 3.23
CA SER A 47 1.30 47.93 2.88
C SER A 47 1.27 46.95 1.70
N LYS A 48 2.05 47.20 0.65
CA LYS A 48 2.14 46.30 -0.51
C LYS A 48 2.75 44.94 -0.12
N GLU A 49 3.83 44.95 0.65
CA GLU A 49 4.46 43.71 1.14
C GLU A 49 3.49 42.88 1.99
N LYS A 50 2.69 43.54 2.83
CA LYS A 50 1.65 42.89 3.64
C LYS A 50 0.59 42.24 2.75
N ASP A 51 0.06 42.98 1.78
CA ASP A 51 -0.99 42.46 0.88
C ASP A 51 -0.48 41.25 0.07
N ASP A 52 0.77 41.28 -0.37
CA ASP A 52 1.40 40.17 -1.09
C ASP A 52 1.63 38.95 -0.20
N LEU A 53 2.02 39.16 1.07
CA LEU A 53 2.15 38.09 2.06
C LEU A 53 0.79 37.47 2.40
N GLU A 54 -0.27 38.27 2.53
CA GLU A 54 -1.63 37.77 2.79
C GLU A 54 -2.13 36.90 1.63
N LYS A 55 -1.87 37.31 0.38
CA LYS A 55 -2.21 36.49 -0.80
C LYS A 55 -1.47 35.16 -0.81
N LYS A 56 -0.15 35.17 -0.59
CA LYS A 56 0.67 33.96 -0.54
C LYS A 56 0.24 33.03 0.58
N TYR A 57 -0.06 33.58 1.76
CA TYR A 57 -0.54 32.81 2.89
C TYR A 57 -1.87 32.11 2.56
N LYS A 58 -2.81 32.84 1.95
CA LYS A 58 -4.08 32.26 1.52
C LYS A 58 -3.89 31.13 0.51
N GLU A 59 -3.06 31.33 -0.50
CA GLU A 59 -2.76 30.30 -1.50
C GLU A 59 -2.14 29.04 -0.86
N VAL A 60 -1.18 29.22 0.04
CA VAL A 60 -0.55 28.10 0.77
C VAL A 60 -1.56 27.38 1.65
N SER A 61 -2.42 28.11 2.36
CA SER A 61 -3.47 27.55 3.22
C SER A 61 -4.48 26.73 2.41
N ASP A 62 -4.94 27.26 1.27
CA ASP A 62 -5.89 26.57 0.39
C ASP A 62 -5.24 25.31 -0.21
N ASN A 63 -3.97 25.39 -0.62
CA ASN A 63 -3.22 24.24 -1.13
C ASN A 63 -3.02 23.15 -0.07
N LEU A 64 -2.71 23.56 1.18
CA LEU A 64 -2.54 22.65 2.29
C LEU A 64 -3.84 21.90 2.58
N TYR A 65 -4.97 22.62 2.63
CA TYR A 65 -6.28 22.02 2.85
C TYR A 65 -6.63 20.96 1.78
N ILE A 66 -6.40 21.28 0.50
CA ILE A 66 -6.63 20.33 -0.60
C ILE A 66 -5.74 19.09 -0.45
N LYS A 67 -4.47 19.27 -0.09
CA LYS A 67 -3.53 18.17 0.13
C LYS A 67 -3.92 17.28 1.31
N GLU A 68 -4.38 17.87 2.41
CA GLU A 68 -4.86 17.12 3.57
C GLU A 68 -6.10 16.29 3.22
N GLN A 69 -7.05 16.88 2.47
CA GLN A 69 -8.23 16.14 2.00
C GLN A 69 -7.84 14.97 1.09
N ALA A 70 -6.96 15.21 0.11
CA ALA A 70 -6.48 14.19 -0.81
C ALA A 70 -5.73 13.06 -0.10
N ALA A 71 -4.88 13.40 0.89
CA ALA A 71 -4.19 12.41 1.71
C ALA A 71 -5.17 11.57 2.54
N GLY A 72 -6.20 12.20 3.11
CA GLY A 72 -7.26 11.49 3.84
C GLY A 72 -8.07 10.56 2.95
N GLU A 73 -8.40 10.98 1.73
CA GLU A 73 -9.08 10.13 0.73
C GLU A 73 -8.19 8.97 0.28
N MET A 74 -6.91 9.23 0.02
CA MET A 74 -5.93 8.21 -0.36
C MET A 74 -5.78 7.15 0.72
N ALA A 75 -5.68 7.55 2.00
CA ALA A 75 -5.59 6.61 3.12
C ALA A 75 -6.86 5.73 3.22
N ARG A 76 -8.04 6.31 3.04
CA ARG A 76 -9.30 5.55 3.04
C ARG A 76 -9.38 4.56 1.88
N MET A 77 -8.99 4.98 0.67
CA MET A 77 -8.96 4.11 -0.50
C MET A 77 -7.98 2.97 -0.32
N ALA A 78 -6.76 3.26 0.15
CA ALA A 78 -5.74 2.26 0.43
C ALA A 78 -6.21 1.23 1.48
N MET A 79 -6.88 1.66 2.56
CA MET A 79 -7.46 0.75 3.54
C MET A 79 -8.55 -0.14 2.94
N LYS A 80 -9.45 0.44 2.12
CA LYS A 80 -10.49 -0.33 1.45
C LYS A 80 -9.90 -1.36 0.50
N GLU A 81 -8.91 -0.97 -0.29
CA GLU A 81 -8.23 -1.86 -1.23
C GLU A 81 -7.46 -2.97 -0.51
N ALA A 82 -6.77 -2.65 0.58
CA ALA A 82 -6.10 -3.64 1.42
C ALA A 82 -7.09 -4.69 1.96
N ASN A 83 -8.25 -4.26 2.47
CA ASN A 83 -9.30 -5.17 2.93
C ASN A 83 -9.81 -6.05 1.78
N MET A 84 -10.07 -5.47 0.60
CA MET A 84 -10.50 -6.24 -0.58
C MET A 84 -9.46 -7.29 -1.01
N ILE A 85 -8.17 -6.97 -0.94
CA ILE A 85 -7.09 -7.92 -1.24
C ILE A 85 -7.10 -9.07 -0.22
N VAL A 86 -7.21 -8.77 1.07
CA VAL A 86 -7.28 -9.79 2.13
C VAL A 86 -8.50 -10.68 1.95
N ASP A 87 -9.67 -10.10 1.70
CA ASP A 87 -10.92 -10.85 1.48
C ASP A 87 -10.80 -11.77 0.26
N THR A 88 -10.23 -11.26 -0.84
CA THR A 88 -10.00 -12.05 -2.05
C THR A 88 -9.01 -13.19 -1.80
N ALA A 89 -7.92 -12.93 -1.07
CA ALA A 89 -6.95 -13.95 -0.71
C ALA A 89 -7.57 -15.05 0.16
N ASN A 90 -8.42 -14.69 1.13
CA ASN A 90 -9.16 -15.65 1.95
C ASN A 90 -10.11 -16.51 1.12
N GLN A 91 -10.88 -15.90 0.21
CA GLN A 91 -11.80 -16.63 -0.65
C GLN A 91 -11.07 -17.61 -1.58
N ASN A 92 -9.91 -17.20 -2.10
CA ASN A 92 -9.06 -18.06 -2.92
C ASN A 92 -8.50 -19.23 -2.11
N ALA A 93 -8.01 -18.97 -0.89
CA ALA A 93 -7.50 -20.00 0.01
C ALA A 93 -8.60 -21.03 0.37
N GLU A 94 -9.82 -20.57 0.67
CA GLU A 94 -10.95 -21.47 0.90
C GLU A 94 -11.26 -22.35 -0.30
N THR A 95 -11.18 -21.78 -1.50
CA THR A 95 -11.43 -22.51 -2.76
C THR A 95 -10.39 -23.62 -2.94
N ILE A 96 -9.11 -23.30 -2.75
CA ILE A 96 -8.01 -24.28 -2.81
C ILE A 96 -8.23 -25.42 -1.79
N ILE A 97 -8.63 -25.09 -0.56
CA ILE A 97 -8.90 -26.09 0.48
C ILE A 97 -10.07 -26.99 0.07
N LYS A 98 -11.17 -26.42 -0.44
CA LYS A 98 -12.34 -27.18 -0.90
C LYS A 98 -11.95 -28.13 -2.05
N GLU A 99 -11.20 -27.64 -3.03
CA GLU A 99 -10.71 -28.45 -4.16
C GLU A 99 -9.79 -29.59 -3.69
N ALA A 100 -8.84 -29.29 -2.79
CA ALA A 100 -7.95 -30.30 -2.21
C ALA A 100 -8.73 -31.39 -1.45
N LEU A 101 -9.75 -31.00 -0.68
CA LEU A 101 -10.63 -31.94 0.02
C LEU A 101 -11.45 -32.81 -0.94
N MET A 102 -11.96 -32.23 -2.04
CA MET A 102 -12.66 -32.98 -3.07
C MET A 102 -11.74 -33.99 -3.77
N MET A 103 -10.53 -33.57 -4.11
CA MET A 103 -9.52 -34.45 -4.72
C MET A 103 -9.14 -35.59 -3.78
N ALA A 104 -8.89 -35.31 -2.50
CA ALA A 104 -8.59 -36.34 -1.50
C ALA A 104 -9.74 -37.36 -1.36
N ARG A 105 -10.99 -36.89 -1.37
CA ARG A 105 -12.16 -37.79 -1.39
C ARG A 105 -12.23 -38.65 -2.65
N GLY A 106 -11.92 -38.08 -3.81
CA GLY A 106 -11.82 -38.83 -5.07
C GLY A 106 -10.80 -39.97 -4.98
N ILE A 107 -9.58 -39.66 -4.52
CA ILE A 107 -8.51 -40.65 -4.33
C ILE A 107 -8.95 -41.75 -3.37
N LEU A 108 -9.62 -41.43 -2.26
CA LEU A 108 -10.10 -42.43 -1.31
C LEU A 108 -11.15 -43.37 -1.93
N LEU A 109 -12.05 -42.85 -2.76
CA LEU A 109 -13.01 -43.66 -3.50
C LEU A 109 -12.31 -44.58 -4.50
N ASP A 110 -11.30 -44.08 -5.21
CA ASP A 110 -10.51 -44.87 -6.15
C ASP A 110 -9.74 -46.00 -5.44
N ILE A 111 -9.13 -45.71 -4.29
CA ILE A 111 -8.47 -46.73 -3.45
C ILE A 111 -9.47 -47.80 -3.01
N SER A 112 -10.67 -47.39 -2.56
CA SER A 112 -11.70 -48.35 -2.15
C SER A 112 -12.15 -49.23 -3.31
N ARG A 113 -12.29 -48.66 -4.52
CA ARG A 113 -12.64 -49.40 -5.73
C ARG A 113 -11.56 -50.40 -6.11
N LEU A 114 -10.30 -49.96 -6.18
CA LEU A 114 -9.15 -50.82 -6.46
C LEU A 114 -9.01 -51.95 -5.44
N GLY A 115 -9.27 -51.67 -4.16
CA GLY A 115 -9.26 -52.68 -3.10
C GLY A 115 -10.32 -53.76 -3.29
N ASN A 116 -11.52 -53.39 -3.77
CA ASN A 116 -12.57 -54.35 -4.12
C ASN A 116 -12.19 -55.16 -5.36
N GLU A 117 -11.73 -54.51 -6.43
CA GLU A 117 -11.28 -55.18 -7.67
C GLU A 117 -10.15 -56.18 -7.39
N ALA A 118 -9.19 -55.83 -6.53
CA ALA A 118 -8.11 -56.72 -6.11
C ALA A 118 -8.61 -57.90 -5.28
N ARG A 119 -9.63 -57.70 -4.43
CA ARG A 119 -10.26 -58.78 -3.66
C ARG A 119 -10.98 -59.76 -4.59
N ASP A 120 -11.73 -59.26 -5.55
CA ASP A 120 -12.44 -60.08 -6.54
C ASP A 120 -11.45 -60.87 -7.39
N MET A 121 -10.38 -60.22 -7.87
CA MET A 121 -9.29 -60.89 -8.60
C MET A 121 -8.63 -61.99 -7.78
N LYS A 122 -8.36 -61.74 -6.49
CA LYS A 122 -7.82 -62.76 -5.57
C LYS A 122 -8.77 -63.95 -5.45
N GLY A 123 -10.08 -63.71 -5.29
CA GLY A 123 -11.10 -64.76 -5.25
C GLY A 123 -11.10 -65.61 -6.52
N ASN A 124 -11.13 -64.96 -7.68
CA ASN A 124 -11.07 -65.65 -8.98
C ASN A 124 -9.81 -66.50 -9.14
N MET A 125 -8.64 -65.98 -8.72
CA MET A 125 -7.39 -66.76 -8.74
C MET A 125 -7.43 -67.96 -7.80
N GLN A 126 -8.04 -67.83 -6.63
CA GLN A 126 -8.20 -68.96 -5.70
C GLN A 126 -9.06 -70.06 -6.31
N GLU A 127 -10.17 -69.70 -6.97
CA GLU A 127 -11.01 -70.67 -7.66
C GLU A 127 -10.28 -71.38 -8.80
N GLU A 128 -9.52 -70.65 -9.63
CA GLU A 128 -8.73 -71.26 -10.71
C GLU A 128 -7.63 -72.20 -10.17
N LEU A 129 -6.95 -71.82 -9.08
CA LEU A 129 -5.98 -72.70 -8.42
C LEU A 129 -6.63 -73.99 -7.88
N GLU A 130 -7.84 -73.88 -7.33
CA GLU A 130 -8.59 -75.04 -6.85
C GLU A 130 -8.92 -76.00 -8.00
N ARG A 131 -9.38 -75.48 -9.14
CA ARG A 131 -9.63 -76.28 -10.34
C ARG A 131 -8.36 -76.96 -10.86
N ILE A 132 -7.23 -76.26 -10.86
CA ILE A 132 -5.94 -76.86 -11.25
C ILE A 132 -5.55 -77.97 -10.28
N ARG A 133 -5.77 -77.78 -8.97
CA ARG A 133 -5.50 -78.83 -7.97
C ARG A 133 -6.36 -80.05 -8.21
N GLU A 134 -7.66 -79.87 -8.41
CA GLU A 134 -8.58 -80.98 -8.73
C GLU A 134 -8.18 -81.71 -10.02
N ALA A 135 -7.75 -80.98 -11.05
CA ALA A 135 -7.25 -81.59 -12.29
C ALA A 135 -5.97 -82.42 -12.06
N LEU A 136 -5.07 -81.95 -11.20
CA LEU A 136 -3.86 -82.67 -10.79
C LEU A 136 -4.18 -83.94 -9.98
N GLU A 137 -5.13 -83.87 -9.05
CA GLU A 137 -5.55 -85.03 -8.25
C GLU A 137 -6.19 -86.13 -9.11
N ASN A 138 -6.95 -85.74 -10.13
CA ASN A 138 -7.57 -86.66 -11.08
C ASN A 138 -6.62 -87.13 -12.20
N PHE A 139 -5.36 -86.68 -12.20
CA PHE A 139 -4.39 -87.03 -13.22
C PHE A 139 -3.82 -88.43 -12.95
N GLU A 140 -4.29 -89.44 -13.70
CA GLU A 140 -3.73 -90.79 -13.62
C GLU A 140 -2.37 -90.85 -14.30
N THR A 141 -1.35 -91.33 -13.57
CA THR A 141 -0.04 -91.59 -14.14
C THR A 141 -0.01 -92.99 -14.76
N PRO A 142 0.50 -93.13 -16.00
CA PRO A 142 0.61 -94.43 -16.63
C PRO A 142 1.58 -95.31 -15.84
N ALA A 143 1.21 -96.58 -15.62
CA ALA A 143 2.09 -97.55 -14.99
C ALA A 143 3.37 -97.68 -15.82
N ILE A 144 4.53 -97.44 -15.19
CA ILE A 144 5.83 -97.58 -15.83
C ILE A 144 5.99 -99.04 -16.25
N PRO A 145 6.16 -99.35 -17.55
CA PRO A 145 6.35 -100.72 -18.00
C PRO A 145 7.63 -101.30 -17.39
N ASP A 146 7.57 -102.55 -16.94
CA ASP A 146 8.71 -103.24 -16.36
C ASP A 146 9.86 -103.34 -17.38
N LEU A 147 11.01 -102.75 -17.05
CA LEU A 147 12.23 -102.68 -17.87
C LEU A 147 12.79 -104.07 -18.23
N ASN A 148 12.29 -105.13 -17.61
CA ASN A 148 12.61 -106.51 -17.96
C ASN A 148 12.17 -106.91 -19.38
N LEU A 149 11.29 -106.16 -20.04
CA LEU A 149 10.89 -106.39 -21.43
C LEU A 149 11.97 -106.03 -22.47
N LEU A 150 12.97 -105.22 -22.11
CA LEU A 150 14.07 -104.83 -23.00
C LEU A 150 15.22 -105.86 -23.08
N LYS A 151 15.16 -106.95 -22.30
CA LYS A 151 16.24 -107.96 -22.24
C LYS A 151 16.00 -109.19 -23.12
N LYS A 152 14.94 -109.23 -23.91
CA LYS A 152 14.63 -110.36 -24.81
C LYS A 152 14.52 -109.89 -26.26
N GLU A 153 15.64 -109.50 -26.86
CA GLU A 153 15.85 -109.53 -28.31
C GLU A 153 17.34 -109.23 -28.62
N GLU A 154 18.25 -109.97 -27.96
CA GLU A 154 19.56 -110.27 -28.52
C GLU A 154 19.57 -111.77 -28.80
N LEU A 155 19.29 -112.16 -30.04
CA LEU A 155 19.67 -113.44 -30.67
C LEU A 155 19.41 -113.40 -32.18
#